data_AF-A0A8H6I6Y9-F1
#
_entry.id   AF-A0A8H6I6Y9-F1
#
_cell.length_a   1.000
_cell.length_b   1.000
_cell.length_c   1.000
_cell.angle_alpha   90.00
_cell.angle_beta   90.00
_cell.angle_gamma   90.00
#
_symmetry.space_group_name_H-M   'P 1'
#
loop_
_entity.id
_entity.type
_entity.pdbx_description
1 polymer ?
#
loop_
_entity_poly.entity_id
_entity_poly.type
_entity_poly.pdbx_seq_one_letter_code
_entity_poly.pdbx_strand_id
1 'polypeptide(L)'
;LPPEILAAIFLLIPRDVGDTSWIRVTHVCHRWREVALNDPRFWSVLNSVPPCFMEFALARSKGAPISVHTSEDTPDDTLFKALSPDRLQEVSLNLTAGGRTVLSHFTKSFPILETVEI
;
A
#
# COMPACT_ATOMS: atom_id res chain seq x y z
N LEU A 1 12.39 10.17 22.23
CA LEU A 1 11.97 8.89 21.60
C LEU A 1 12.96 8.52 20.49
N PRO A 2 13.48 7.29 20.44
CA PRO A 2 14.25 6.81 19.29
C PRO A 2 13.42 6.80 18.00
N PRO A 3 14.03 6.98 16.82
CA PRO A 3 13.31 7.02 15.55
C PRO A 3 12.58 5.69 15.24
N GLU A 4 13.08 4.54 15.68
CA GLU A 4 12.50 3.22 15.46
C GLU A 4 11.17 3.05 16.18
N ILE A 5 11.08 3.55 17.42
CA ILE A 5 9.85 3.51 18.21
C ILE A 5 8.83 4.50 17.64
N LEU A 6 9.29 5.68 17.19
CA LEU A 6 8.42 6.64 16.54
C LEU A 6 7.83 6.08 15.24
N ALA A 7 8.65 5.40 14.44
CA ALA A 7 8.23 4.69 13.24
C ALA A 7 7.21 3.58 13.56
N ALA A 8 7.47 2.76 14.59
CA ALA A 8 6.53 1.72 15.04
C ALA A 8 5.17 2.32 15.44
N ILE A 9 5.15 3.46 16.12
CA ILE A 9 3.91 4.18 16.46
C ILE A 9 3.16 4.61 15.19
N PHE A 10 3.85 5.10 14.17
CA PHE A 10 3.21 5.51 12.91
C PHE A 10 2.52 4.35 12.18
N LEU A 11 3.03 3.13 12.34
CA LEU A 11 2.43 1.91 11.77
C LEU A 11 1.15 1.47 12.51
N LEU A 12 0.90 1.97 13.72
CA LEU A 12 -0.34 1.70 14.47
C LEU A 12 -1.51 2.59 14.03
N ILE A 13 -1.28 3.54 13.13
CA ILE A 13 -2.34 4.43 12.65
C ILE A 13 -3.23 3.66 11.67
N PRO A 14 -4.55 3.59 11.93
CA PRO A 14 -5.48 2.91 11.05
C PRO A 14 -5.37 3.41 9.60
N ARG A 15 -5.45 2.46 8.67
CA ARG A 15 -5.47 2.71 7.24
C ARG A 15 -6.87 2.40 6.75
N ASP A 16 -7.80 3.31 6.98
CA ASP A 16 -9.17 3.11 6.53
C ASP A 16 -9.28 3.38 5.02
N VAL A 17 -10.18 2.67 4.35
CA VAL A 17 -10.40 2.80 2.90
C VAL A 17 -10.83 4.23 2.58
N GLY A 18 -10.07 4.91 1.73
CA GLY A 18 -10.33 6.30 1.34
C GLY A 18 -9.87 7.35 2.35
N ASP A 19 -9.24 6.94 3.46
CA ASP A 19 -8.65 7.87 4.43
C ASP A 19 -7.14 8.07 4.20
N THR A 20 -6.73 9.34 4.14
CA THR A 20 -5.33 9.77 4.03
C THR A 20 -4.83 10.43 5.31
N SER A 21 -5.60 10.41 6.40
CA SER A 21 -5.27 11.02 7.70
C SER A 21 -3.95 10.51 8.27
N TRP A 22 -3.59 9.25 7.98
CA TRP A 22 -2.32 8.65 8.37
C TRP A 22 -1.11 9.45 7.88
N ILE A 23 -1.22 10.21 6.77
CA ILE A 23 -0.12 11.02 6.26
C ILE A 23 0.16 12.26 7.12
N ARG A 24 -0.79 12.67 7.98
CA ARG A 24 -0.67 13.88 8.81
C ARG A 24 0.52 13.81 9.75
N VAL A 25 1.01 12.62 10.11
CA VAL A 25 2.25 12.47 10.90
C VAL A 25 3.47 13.09 10.20
N THR A 26 3.48 13.11 8.87
CA THR A 26 4.56 13.74 8.07
C THR A 26 4.52 15.28 8.09
N HIS A 27 3.49 15.86 8.70
CA HIS A 27 3.26 17.31 8.78
C HIS A 27 3.36 17.87 10.21
N VAL A 28 3.58 17.03 11.23
CA VAL A 28 3.65 17.47 12.63
C VAL A 28 4.92 18.30 12.89
N CYS A 29 6.09 17.77 12.56
CA CYS A 29 7.36 18.47 12.64
C CYS A 29 8.40 17.86 11.69
N HIS A 30 9.53 18.55 11.48
CA HIS A 30 10.61 18.08 10.60
C HIS A 30 11.07 16.65 10.94
N ARG A 31 11.24 16.37 12.24
CA ARG A 31 11.70 15.07 12.72
C ARG A 31 10.74 13.93 12.39
N TRP A 32 9.44 14.15 12.54
CA TRP A 32 8.43 13.13 12.24
C TRP A 32 8.35 12.87 10.74
N ARG A 33 8.42 13.93 9.95
CA ARG A 33 8.51 13.86 8.49
C ARG A 33 9.70 13.01 8.05
N GLU A 34 10.88 13.26 8.61
CA GLU A 34 12.09 12.53 8.28
C GLU A 34 11.97 11.03 8.63
N VAL A 35 11.45 10.70 9.81
CA VAL A 35 11.24 9.30 10.22
C VAL A 35 10.23 8.60 9.32
N ALA A 36 9.07 9.22 9.07
CA ALA A 36 8.02 8.63 8.24
C ALA A 36 8.42 8.49 6.76
N LEU A 37 9.17 9.45 6.21
CA LEU A 37 9.66 9.38 4.82
C LEU A 37 10.74 8.30 4.64
N ASN A 38 11.51 8.00 5.68
CA ASN A 38 12.60 7.03 5.62
C ASN A 38 12.18 5.60 5.97
N ASP A 39 11.03 5.38 6.62
CA ASP A 39 10.51 4.04 6.90
C ASP A 39 9.69 3.50 5.71
N PRO A 40 10.18 2.50 4.97
CA PRO A 40 9.47 2.00 3.79
C PRO A 40 8.15 1.30 4.13
N ARG A 41 7.99 0.77 5.36
CA ARG A 41 6.75 0.13 5.84
C ARG A 41 5.60 1.13 5.96
N PHE A 42 5.93 2.38 6.23
CA PHE A 42 4.93 3.45 6.32
C PHE A 42 4.23 3.73 4.97
N TRP A 43 4.89 3.37 3.87
CA TRP A 43 4.43 3.57 2.49
C TRP A 43 3.97 2.27 1.82
N SER A 44 3.92 1.16 2.56
CA SER A 44 3.65 -0.15 1.98
C SER A 44 2.19 -0.58 2.10
N VAL A 45 1.35 0.17 2.82
CA VAL A 45 -0.10 -0.08 2.93
C VAL A 45 -0.86 0.95 2.08
N LEU A 46 -1.54 0.46 1.04
CA LEU A 46 -2.15 1.27 -0.01
C LEU A 46 -3.65 0.98 -0.06
N ASN A 47 -4.45 1.79 0.64
CA ASN A 47 -5.88 1.58 0.83
C ASN A 47 -6.67 2.66 0.10
N SER A 48 -7.22 2.33 -1.07
CA SER A 48 -7.94 3.25 -1.98
C SER A 48 -7.28 4.62 -2.11
N VAL A 49 -5.95 4.65 -2.28
CA VAL A 49 -5.20 5.89 -2.48
C VAL A 49 -5.29 6.34 -3.96
N PRO A 50 -5.33 7.65 -4.24
CA PRO A 50 -5.34 8.14 -5.62
C PRO A 50 -4.14 7.61 -6.43
N PRO A 51 -4.29 7.35 -7.74
CA PRO A 51 -3.19 6.81 -8.58
C PRO A 51 -1.91 7.65 -8.53
N CYS A 52 -2.03 8.98 -8.52
CA CYS A 52 -0.88 9.87 -8.39
C CYS A 52 -0.12 9.70 -7.06
N PHE A 53 -0.82 9.32 -5.99
CA PHE A 53 -0.21 9.03 -4.69
C PHE A 53 0.45 7.65 -4.67
N MET A 54 -0.09 6.71 -5.43
CA MET A 54 0.42 5.35 -5.54
C MET A 54 1.88 5.34 -5.96
N GLU A 55 2.24 6.06 -7.03
CA GLU A 55 3.62 6.15 -7.51
C GLU A 55 4.58 6.66 -6.42
N PHE A 56 4.15 7.67 -5.66
CA PHE A 56 4.93 8.22 -4.55
C PHE A 56 5.14 7.24 -3.41
N ALA A 57 4.14 6.41 -3.12
CA ALA A 57 4.22 5.41 -2.07
C ALA A 57 5.04 4.21 -2.52
N LEU A 58 4.89 3.76 -3.76
CA LEU A 58 5.69 2.68 -4.36
C LEU A 58 7.18 3.04 -4.44
N ALA A 59 7.50 4.28 -4.83
CA ALA A 59 8.87 4.77 -4.83
C ALA A 59 9.49 4.78 -3.43
N ARG A 60 8.69 5.07 -2.39
CA ARG A 60 9.17 5.14 -1.00
C ARG A 60 9.15 3.82 -0.26
N SER A 61 8.36 2.85 -0.70
CA SER A 61 8.34 1.51 -0.14
C SER A 61 9.62 0.73 -0.47
N LYS A 62 10.42 1.17 -1.47
CA LYS A 62 11.77 0.69 -1.86
C LYS A 62 11.87 -0.82 -2.18
N GLY A 63 11.67 -1.66 -1.17
CA GLY A 63 11.70 -3.13 -1.20
C GLY A 63 10.72 -3.78 -0.21
N ALA A 64 10.02 -2.99 0.60
CA ALA A 64 9.09 -3.51 1.60
C ALA A 64 7.90 -4.20 0.92
N PRO A 65 7.37 -5.26 1.56
CA PRO A 65 6.15 -5.91 1.13
C PRO A 65 4.97 -4.95 1.07
N ILE A 66 4.30 -4.90 -0.08
CA ILE A 66 3.15 -4.03 -0.28
C ILE A 66 1.86 -4.79 -0.02
N SER A 67 0.96 -4.19 0.77
CA SER A 67 -0.43 -4.59 0.97
C SER A 67 -1.35 -3.59 0.27
N VAL A 68 -2.10 -4.06 -0.72
CA VAL A 68 -3.09 -3.23 -1.44
C VAL A 68 -4.49 -3.68 -1.05
N HIS A 69 -5.33 -2.70 -0.68
CA HIS A 69 -6.75 -2.89 -0.42
C HIS A 69 -7.51 -1.92 -1.34
N THR A 70 -8.21 -2.45 -2.33
CA THR A 70 -9.06 -1.65 -3.23
C THR A 70 -10.50 -2.14 -3.17
N SER A 71 -11.42 -1.19 -3.13
CA SER A 71 -12.86 -1.41 -3.21
C SER A 71 -13.46 -0.96 -4.54
N GLU A 72 -12.66 -0.38 -5.45
CA GLU A 72 -13.14 0.14 -6.73
C GLU A 72 -12.93 -0.86 -7.87
N ASP A 73 -13.99 -1.03 -8.66
CA ASP A 73 -14.09 -1.88 -9.86
C ASP A 73 -13.26 -1.39 -11.06
N THR A 74 -12.39 -0.38 -10.90
CA THR A 74 -11.63 0.14 -12.03
C THR A 74 -10.37 -0.73 -12.27
N PRO A 75 -10.28 -1.41 -13.43
CA PRO A 75 -9.06 -2.09 -13.82
C PRO A 75 -8.07 -1.03 -14.29
N ASP A 76 -7.44 -0.34 -13.33
CA ASP A 76 -6.36 0.56 -13.68
C ASP A 76 -5.13 -0.29 -13.95
N ASP A 77 -4.93 -0.67 -15.22
CA ASP A 77 -3.77 -1.43 -15.71
C ASP A 77 -2.43 -0.81 -15.28
N THR A 78 -2.42 0.47 -14.92
CA THR A 78 -1.26 1.16 -14.36
C THR A 78 -0.90 0.66 -12.95
N LEU A 79 -1.89 0.32 -12.13
CA LEU A 79 -1.69 -0.29 -10.81
C LEU A 79 -0.92 -1.59 -10.94
N PHE A 80 -1.36 -2.47 -11.84
CA PHE A 80 -0.76 -3.81 -12.00
C PHE A 80 0.63 -3.76 -12.64
N LYS A 81 0.93 -2.75 -13.46
CA LYS A 81 2.29 -2.55 -14.01
C LYS A 81 3.26 -2.01 -12.96
N ALA A 82 2.79 -1.16 -12.06
CA ALA A 82 3.64 -0.56 -11.02
C ALA A 82 3.97 -1.57 -9.90
N LEU A 83 3.09 -2.55 -9.68
CA LEU A 83 3.32 -3.68 -8.78
C LEU A 83 4.25 -4.70 -9.45
N SER A 84 5.57 -4.54 -9.26
CA SER A 84 6.54 -5.54 -9.68
C SER A 84 6.32 -6.87 -8.93
N PRO A 85 6.43 -8.03 -9.61
CA PRO A 85 6.06 -9.34 -9.05
C PRO A 85 6.87 -9.77 -7.82
N ASP A 86 8.10 -9.29 -7.69
CA ASP A 86 9.01 -9.71 -6.61
C ASP A 86 8.77 -9.00 -5.27
N ARG A 87 7.85 -8.02 -5.21
CA ARG A 87 7.65 -7.15 -4.03
C ARG A 87 6.26 -7.23 -3.40
N LEU A 88 5.40 -8.07 -3.96
CA LEU A 88 4.01 -8.21 -3.56
C LEU A 88 3.88 -9.37 -2.56
N GLN A 89 3.46 -9.09 -1.33
CA GLN A 89 3.25 -10.13 -0.31
C GLN A 89 1.76 -10.38 -0.06
N GLU A 90 0.93 -9.34 -0.13
CA GLU A 90 -0.48 -9.46 0.17
C GLU A 90 -1.31 -8.57 -0.75
N VAL A 91 -2.36 -9.16 -1.33
CA VAL A 91 -3.33 -8.43 -2.14
C VAL A 91 -4.70 -8.86 -1.67
N SER A 92 -5.41 -7.94 -1.00
CA SER A 92 -6.81 -8.17 -0.70
C SER A 92 -7.65 -7.33 -1.67
N LEU A 93 -8.55 -8.01 -2.37
CA LEU A 93 -9.45 -7.37 -3.32
C LEU A 93 -10.86 -7.67 -2.83
N ASN A 94 -11.50 -6.70 -2.19
CA ASN A 94 -12.92 -6.81 -1.88
C ASN A 94 -13.70 -6.54 -3.16
N LEU A 95 -13.87 -7.58 -3.97
CA LEU A 95 -14.49 -7.51 -5.29
C LEU A 95 -16.00 -7.65 -5.13
N THR A 96 -16.75 -6.57 -5.27
CA THR A 96 -18.19 -6.66 -5.52
C THR A 96 -18.46 -7.31 -6.88
N ALA A 97 -19.67 -7.86 -7.08
CA ALA A 97 -20.08 -8.86 -8.07
C ALA A 97 -19.59 -8.75 -9.55
N GLY A 98 -18.91 -7.68 -9.97
CA GLY A 98 -18.27 -7.51 -11.29
C GLY A 98 -16.76 -7.82 -11.37
N GLY A 99 -16.06 -8.05 -10.25
CA GLY A 99 -14.59 -8.00 -10.16
C GLY A 99 -13.74 -9.18 -10.69
N ARG A 100 -14.29 -10.10 -11.49
CA ARG A 100 -13.59 -11.37 -11.86
C ARG A 100 -12.39 -11.17 -12.82
N THR A 101 -12.31 -10.04 -13.52
CA THR A 101 -11.25 -9.79 -14.51
C THR A 101 -9.88 -9.53 -13.87
N VAL A 102 -9.88 -8.92 -12.68
CA VAL A 102 -8.66 -8.52 -11.96
C VAL A 102 -7.83 -9.74 -11.53
N LEU A 103 -8.48 -10.82 -11.10
CA LEU A 103 -7.84 -12.08 -10.67
C LEU A 103 -7.04 -12.76 -11.80
N SER A 104 -7.38 -12.50 -13.06
CA SER A 104 -6.66 -13.09 -14.21
C SER A 104 -5.25 -12.50 -14.39
N HIS A 105 -5.01 -11.27 -13.91
CA HIS A 105 -3.68 -10.66 -13.89
C HIS A 105 -2.80 -11.21 -12.76
N PHE A 106 -3.41 -11.60 -11.63
CA PHE A 106 -2.71 -12.15 -10.46
C PHE A 106 -2.28 -13.61 -10.61
N THR A 107 -2.98 -14.41 -11.40
CA THR A 107 -2.66 -15.85 -11.52
C THR A 107 -1.38 -16.16 -12.30
N LYS A 108 -0.82 -15.19 -13.03
CA LYS A 108 0.29 -15.46 -13.96
C LYS A 108 1.68 -15.11 -13.42
N SER A 109 1.81 -14.39 -12.30
CA SER A 109 3.09 -13.71 -12.00
C SER A 109 3.55 -13.64 -10.54
N PHE A 110 2.93 -14.31 -9.55
CA PHE A 110 3.28 -14.06 -8.14
C PHE A 110 3.50 -15.36 -7.33
N PRO A 111 4.75 -15.69 -6.95
CA PRO A 111 5.06 -16.89 -6.15
C PRO A 111 4.95 -16.70 -4.62
N ILE A 112 4.68 -15.49 -4.11
CA ILE A 112 4.77 -15.14 -2.67
C ILE A 112 3.42 -14.69 -2.06
N LEU A 113 2.30 -14.97 -2.74
CA LEU A 113 0.97 -14.51 -2.30
C LEU A 113 0.47 -15.36 -1.12
N GLU A 114 0.41 -14.78 0.08
CA GLU A 114 0.08 -15.52 1.32
C GLU A 114 -1.43 -15.57 1.61
N THR A 115 -2.19 -14.54 1.19
CA THR A 115 -3.63 -14.45 1.46
C THR A 115 -4.38 -13.74 0.32
N VAL A 116 -5.47 -14.34 -0.16
CA VAL A 116 -6.47 -13.69 -1.04
C VAL A 116 -7.81 -13.78 -0.32
N GLU A 117 -8.24 -12.69 0.29
CA GLU A 117 -9.59 -12.57 0.83
C GLU A 117 -10.52 -12.00 -0.26
N ILE A 118 -11.60 -12.75 -0.53
CA ILE A 118 -12.65 -12.46 -1.52
C ILE A 118 -13.93 -12.08 -0.79
#